data_AF-A0A2D0J143-F1
#
_entry.id   AF-A0A2D0J143-F1
#
_cell.length_a   1.000
_cell.length_b   1.000
_cell.length_c   1.000
_cell.angle_alpha   90.00
_cell.angle_beta   90.00
_cell.angle_gamma   90.00
#
_symmetry.space_group_name_H-M   'P 1'
#
loop_
_entity.id
_entity.type
_entity.pdbx_description
1 polymer ?
#
loop_
_entity_poly.entity_id
_entity_poly.type
_entity_poly.pdbx_seq_one_letter_code
_entity_poly.pdbx_strand_id
1 'polypeptide(L)'
;MKNCETDKLKSVSAIETMMIDIAHKGEFNIINCHFYQSKLRGVSGAVILAESHFTIHTWPEYNYAALDLLICSDFEHHETLMKQLQSQLNS
;
A
#
# COMPACT_ATOMS: atom_id res chain seq x y z
N MET A 1 -1.75 -4.05 -9.55
CA MET A 1 -0.32 -4.44 -9.66
C MET A 1 -0.25 -5.94 -9.81
N LYS A 2 0.48 -6.46 -10.81
CA LYS A 2 0.58 -7.89 -11.11
C LYS A 2 1.99 -8.40 -10.76
N ASN A 3 2.10 -9.70 -10.54
CA ASN A 3 3.36 -10.41 -10.25
C ASN A 3 4.00 -10.01 -8.91
N CYS A 4 3.18 -9.75 -7.89
CA CYS A 4 3.66 -9.43 -6.56
C CYS A 4 4.00 -10.71 -5.77
N GLU A 5 4.95 -10.63 -4.85
CA GLU A 5 5.37 -11.76 -4.02
C GLU A 5 4.24 -12.23 -3.11
N THR A 6 3.84 -13.49 -3.27
CA THR A 6 2.68 -14.06 -2.59
C THR A 6 2.78 -13.99 -1.06
N ASP A 7 3.99 -14.12 -0.50
CA ASP A 7 4.17 -14.11 0.95
C ASP A 7 4.02 -12.71 1.56
N LYS A 8 4.42 -11.66 0.81
CA LYS A 8 4.14 -10.27 1.20
C LYS A 8 2.66 -9.95 1.12
N LEU A 9 1.98 -10.40 0.07
CA LEU A 9 0.54 -10.19 -0.11
C LEU A 9 -0.29 -10.79 1.03
N LYS A 10 0.24 -11.81 1.72
CA LYS A 10 -0.43 -12.47 2.86
C LYS A 10 -0.08 -11.87 4.21
N SER A 11 0.89 -10.98 4.30
CA SER A 11 1.41 -10.50 5.58
C SER A 11 0.88 -9.11 5.87
N VAL A 12 -0.01 -9.01 6.87
CA VAL A 12 -0.48 -7.70 7.37
C VAL A 12 0.69 -6.81 7.75
N SER A 13 1.67 -7.33 8.50
CA SER A 13 2.81 -6.52 8.96
C SER A 13 3.69 -6.03 7.81
N ALA A 14 3.90 -6.86 6.77
CA ALA A 14 4.64 -6.44 5.59
C ALA A 14 3.91 -5.33 4.82
N ILE A 15 2.60 -5.51 4.57
CA ILE A 15 1.78 -4.53 3.88
C ILE A 15 1.71 -3.21 4.66
N GLU A 16 1.47 -3.28 5.96
CA GLU A 16 1.44 -2.13 6.86
C GLU A 16 2.74 -1.34 6.83
N THR A 17 3.87 -2.04 6.98
CA THR A 17 5.21 -1.42 6.94
C THR A 17 5.44 -0.70 5.61
N MET A 18 5.16 -1.36 4.48
CA MET A 18 5.36 -0.75 3.14
C MET A 18 4.50 0.49 2.94
N MET A 19 3.23 0.44 3.35
CA MET A 19 2.29 1.57 3.19
C MET A 19 2.68 2.76 4.06
N ILE A 20 3.11 2.52 5.31
CA ILE A 20 3.57 3.57 6.23
C ILE A 20 4.90 4.16 5.77
N ASP A 21 5.85 3.33 5.34
CA ASP A 21 7.15 3.79 4.83
C ASP A 21 6.97 4.75 3.66
N ILE A 22 5.97 4.52 2.81
CA ILE A 22 5.73 5.34 1.62
C ILE A 22 4.98 6.62 1.95
N ALA A 23 4.09 6.58 2.95
CA ALA A 23 3.56 7.79 3.53
C ALA A 23 4.67 8.68 4.12
N HIS A 24 5.62 8.10 4.87
CA HIS A 24 6.75 8.84 5.42
C HIS A 24 7.71 9.38 4.35
N LYS A 25 8.02 8.60 3.30
CA LYS A 25 8.87 9.06 2.18
C LYS A 25 8.25 10.20 1.38
N GLY A 26 6.93 10.23 1.28
CA GLY A 26 6.19 11.34 0.68
C GLY A 26 5.91 12.49 1.64
N GLU A 27 6.48 12.45 2.86
CA GLU A 27 6.29 13.47 3.91
C GLU A 27 4.81 13.73 4.26
N PHE A 28 3.96 12.70 4.11
CA PHE A 28 2.53 12.83 4.40
C PHE A 28 2.24 12.72 5.89
N ASN A 29 1.31 13.55 6.38
CA ASN A 29 0.83 13.47 7.74
C ASN A 29 -0.21 12.35 7.91
N ILE A 30 0.18 11.27 8.59
CA ILE A 30 -0.69 10.11 8.88
C ILE A 30 -1.57 10.42 10.09
N ILE A 31 -2.88 10.33 9.92
CA ILE A 31 -3.87 10.50 10.98
C ILE A 31 -4.21 9.15 11.64
N ASN A 32 -4.38 8.11 10.82
CA ASN A 32 -4.71 6.78 11.31
C ASN A 32 -4.34 5.71 10.28
N CYS A 33 -4.19 4.47 10.72
CA CYS A 33 -4.00 3.33 9.84
C CYS A 33 -4.81 2.12 10.34
N HIS A 34 -5.31 1.33 9.41
CA HIS A 34 -6.02 0.10 9.73
C HIS A 34 -5.75 -0.97 8.69
N PHE A 35 -5.37 -2.16 9.15
CA PHE A 35 -5.10 -3.30 8.30
C PHE A 35 -5.84 -4.53 8.81
N TYR A 36 -6.43 -5.27 7.88
CA TYR A 36 -7.23 -6.44 8.17
C TYR A 36 -6.82 -7.60 7.27
N GLN A 37 -6.52 -8.74 7.89
CA GLN A 37 -6.31 -10.00 7.17
C GLN A 37 -7.67 -10.60 6.78
N SER A 38 -7.94 -10.71 5.49
CA SER A 38 -9.13 -11.38 4.98
C SER A 38 -9.08 -12.90 5.24
N LYS A 39 -10.25 -13.54 5.28
CA LYS A 39 -10.37 -15.00 5.44
C LYS A 39 -9.66 -15.80 4.33
N LEU A 40 -9.46 -15.19 3.16
CA LEU A 40 -8.78 -15.79 2.02
C LEU A 40 -7.25 -15.57 2.05
N ARG A 41 -6.70 -15.09 3.17
CA ARG A 41 -5.28 -14.75 3.36
C ARG A 41 -4.79 -13.53 2.57
N GLY A 42 -5.68 -12.78 1.92
CA GLY A 42 -5.38 -11.44 1.41
C GLY A 42 -5.45 -10.37 2.51
N VAL A 43 -5.00 -9.17 2.23
CA VAL A 43 -4.96 -8.03 3.15
C VAL A 43 -5.76 -6.88 2.56
N SER A 44 -6.62 -6.28 3.38
CA SER A 44 -7.23 -4.97 3.11
C SER A 44 -6.63 -3.95 4.07
N GLY A 45 -6.16 -2.83 3.56
CA GLY A 45 -5.51 -1.80 4.36
C GLY A 45 -5.91 -0.40 3.94
N ALA A 46 -5.97 0.51 4.91
CA ALA A 46 -6.15 1.93 4.68
C ALA A 46 -5.21 2.75 5.57
N VAL A 47 -4.54 3.73 4.97
CA VAL A 47 -3.79 4.77 5.67
C VAL A 47 -4.52 6.08 5.43
N ILE A 48 -5.03 6.69 6.49
CA ILE A 48 -5.74 7.96 6.44
C ILE A 48 -4.72 9.07 6.65
N LEU A 49 -4.64 9.97 5.67
CA LEU A 49 -3.80 11.15 5.71
C LEU A 49 -4.65 12.37 6.08
N ALA A 50 -4.01 13.50 6.40
CA ALA A 50 -4.72 14.71 6.82
C ALA A 50 -5.79 15.18 5.81
N GLU A 51 -5.53 15.03 4.51
CA GLU A 51 -6.41 15.54 3.43
C GLU A 51 -6.73 14.49 2.35
N SER A 52 -6.30 13.24 2.54
CA SER A 52 -6.37 12.20 1.51
C SER A 52 -6.19 10.79 2.11
N HIS A 53 -5.89 9.77 1.31
CA HIS A 53 -5.74 8.40 1.82
C HIS A 53 -5.00 7.47 0.86
N PHE A 54 -4.40 6.44 1.43
CA PHE A 54 -3.91 5.27 0.70
C PHE A 54 -4.79 4.07 1.02
N THR A 55 -5.17 3.29 0.02
CA THR A 55 -5.85 2.00 0.24
C THR A 55 -5.20 0.90 -0.55
N ILE A 56 -5.22 -0.32 0.01
CA ILE A 56 -4.70 -1.51 -0.63
C ILE A 56 -5.61 -2.70 -0.39
N HIS A 57 -5.78 -3.51 -1.43
CA HIS A 57 -6.41 -4.82 -1.37
C HIS A 57 -5.51 -5.84 -2.08
N THR A 58 -5.22 -6.97 -1.43
CA THR A 58 -4.39 -8.02 -2.00
C THR A 58 -5.17 -9.30 -2.25
N TRP A 59 -4.80 -9.99 -3.33
CA TRP A 59 -5.28 -11.32 -3.72
C TRP A 59 -4.07 -12.22 -4.00
N PRO A 60 -3.51 -12.88 -2.96
CA PRO A 60 -2.36 -13.76 -3.11
C PRO A 60 -2.56 -14.86 -4.16
N GLU A 61 -3.78 -15.38 -4.31
CA GLU A 61 -4.14 -16.40 -5.29
C GLU A 61 -3.96 -15.97 -6.76
N TYR A 62 -3.90 -14.66 -7.00
CA TYR A 62 -3.68 -14.08 -8.33
C TYR A 62 -2.34 -13.33 -8.43
N ASN A 63 -1.49 -13.39 -7.40
CA ASN A 63 -0.27 -12.57 -7.28
C ASN A 63 -0.55 -11.09 -7.60
N TYR A 64 -1.66 -10.58 -7.07
CA TYR A 64 -2.22 -9.27 -7.43
C TYR A 64 -2.50 -8.41 -6.20
N ALA A 65 -2.25 -7.11 -6.34
CA ALA A 65 -2.70 -6.10 -5.41
C ALA A 65 -3.38 -4.94 -6.17
N ALA A 66 -4.53 -4.48 -5.70
CA ALA A 66 -5.09 -3.19 -6.09
C ALA A 66 -4.70 -2.16 -5.04
N LEU A 67 -4.29 -0.98 -5.49
CA LEU A 67 -3.80 0.09 -4.65
C LEU A 67 -4.38 1.39 -5.19
N ASP A 68 -4.80 2.26 -4.27
CA ASP A 68 -5.18 3.64 -4.54
C ASP A 68 -4.32 4.56 -3.67
N LEU A 69 -3.62 5.50 -4.30
CA LEU A 69 -2.88 6.56 -3.61
C LEU A 69 -3.52 7.89 -3.98
N LEU A 70 -4.48 8.32 -3.16
CA LEU A 70 -5.01 9.66 -3.23
C LEU A 70 -4.10 10.55 -2.39
N ILE A 71 -3.48 11.55 -3.01
CA ILE A 71 -2.57 12.52 -2.35
C ILE A 71 -3.01 13.94 -2.64
N CYS A 72 -2.82 14.82 -1.65
CA CYS A 72 -2.92 16.26 -1.83
C CYS A 72 -1.49 16.83 -1.85
N SER A 73 -0.79 16.69 -2.99
CA SER A 73 0.54 17.27 -3.21
C SER A 73 0.76 17.51 -4.70
N ASP A 74 1.82 18.26 -5.08
CA ASP A 74 2.18 18.45 -6.48
C ASP A 74 2.42 17.10 -7.18
N PHE A 75 1.83 16.97 -8.39
CA PHE A 75 1.72 15.73 -9.16
C PHE A 75 3.05 14.99 -9.41
N GLU A 76 4.20 15.67 -9.32
CA GLU A 76 5.53 15.07 -9.53
C GLU A 76 5.86 13.93 -8.55
N HIS A 77 5.25 13.90 -7.35
CA HIS A 77 5.52 12.87 -6.36
C HIS A 77 4.79 11.54 -6.63
N HIS A 78 3.68 11.56 -7.38
CA HIS A 78 2.80 10.40 -7.52
C HIS A 78 3.47 9.22 -8.24
N GLU A 79 4.14 9.49 -9.36
CA GLU A 79 4.75 8.43 -10.18
C GLU A 79 5.92 7.74 -9.44
N THR A 80 6.72 8.52 -8.71
CA THR A 80 7.85 8.01 -7.93
C THR A 80 7.39 7.10 -6.80
N LEU A 81 6.37 7.51 -6.05
CA LEU A 81 5.81 6.71 -4.95
C LEU A 81 5.21 5.39 -5.45
N MET A 82 4.48 5.44 -6.58
CA MET A 82 3.92 4.25 -7.21
C MET A 82 5.00 3.26 -7.66
N LYS A 83 6.11 3.74 -8.25
CA LYS A 83 7.24 2.88 -8.64
C LYS A 83 7.93 2.25 -7.42
N GLN A 84 8.05 2.98 -6.32
CA GLN A 84 8.62 2.45 -5.08
C GLN A 84 7.75 1.34 -4.48
N LEU A 85 6.42 1.53 -4.41
CA LEU A 85 5.48 0.47 -3.99
C LEU A 85 5.64 -0.78 -4.87
N GLN A 86 5.75 -0.58 -6.18
CA GLN A 86 5.90 -1.69 -7.11
C GLN A 86 7.18 -2.46 -6.88
N SER A 87 8.30 -1.77 -6.64
CA SER A 87 9.55 -2.43 -6.30
C SER A 87 9.42 -3.25 -5.02
N GLN A 88 8.81 -2.70 -3.97
CA GLN A 88 8.71 -3.39 -2.67
C GLN A 88 7.78 -4.61 -2.71
N LEU A 89 6.73 -4.56 -3.53
CA LEU A 89 5.79 -5.68 -3.73
C LEU A 89 6.34 -6.80 -4.63
N ASN A 90 7.35 -6.52 -5.45
CA ASN A 90 7.88 -7.45 -6.45
C ASN A 90 9.25 -8.04 -6.12
N SER A 91 10.05 -7.34 -5.31
CA SER A 91 11.18 -7.93 -4.57
C SER A 91 10.67 -8.56 -3.28
#